data_AF-A0A9W6UAA4-F1
#
_entry.id   AF-A0A9W6UAA4-F1
#
_cell.length_a   1.000
_cell.length_b   1.000
_cell.length_c   1.000
_cell.angle_alpha   90.00
_cell.angle_beta   90.00
_cell.angle_gamma   90.00
#
_symmetry.space_group_name_H-M   'P 1'
#
loop_
_entity.id
_entity.type
_entity.pdbx_description
1 polymer ?
#
loop_
_entity_poly.entity_id
_entity_poly.type
_entity_poly.pdbx_seq_one_letter_code
_entity_poly.pdbx_strand_id
1 'polypeptide(L)'
;MSRNPPEGVSVGLGDDENIFNWKILLVGPPDTLYEGGFFKAVLEFPADFPNMPPKMTFKSEMWHPNGALSFCLTGDCAVYLDQLNQQETADERWRPILGVESILVSVISMLSDPNDDSPANIDAAVSLRELVAADGSHLTDASFGDPSGGVAERQGGLQEALPSHARAARRRSTQAETNLRRTPQAQVAPMVLALRRSLALSSRVANRSLGMLHQQQKAMKHTHTLVLIRHGESEWNKKNLFTGWYDVQLSDKGNKEAAAAGQLLKKEGYTFDIAYTSYLKRAIRTLWHVLEQTDQMWIPVHKTWRLNERHYGALTGLDKQATVEKHGAEKVLQWRRSYNIPPPDLDTSSEYYPGNDVKYKDVPKEDLPLAESLELTAARVLPEWESTIVPTIKAGKNVVIAAHGNSLRALVKHLDNISEDEITGLNIPTGAPLVYHLDENLKPIPHKDAIAPLNAFYLGDQDEIRARILGVKNQTK
;
A
#
# COMPACT_ATOMS: atom_id res chain seq x y z
N MET A 1 -6.97 -21.44 14.32
CA MET A 1 -7.72 -20.43 13.55
C MET A 1 -8.89 -19.94 14.38
N SER A 2 -9.23 -18.66 14.29
CA SER A 2 -10.54 -18.15 14.71
C SER A 2 -11.64 -18.87 13.89
N ARG A 3 -12.90 -18.84 14.34
CA ARG A 3 -14.01 -19.64 13.77
C ARG A 3 -14.40 -19.29 12.31
N ASN A 4 -13.73 -18.31 11.68
CA ASN A 4 -14.04 -17.82 10.34
C ASN A 4 -12.78 -17.93 9.45
N PRO A 5 -12.61 -18.98 8.65
CA PRO A 5 -11.57 -19.01 7.63
C PRO A 5 -11.83 -17.94 6.54
N PRO A 6 -10.81 -17.54 5.75
CA PRO A 6 -10.99 -16.69 4.59
C PRO A 6 -12.07 -17.23 3.64
N GLU A 7 -12.81 -16.34 2.99
CA GLU A 7 -13.85 -16.72 2.04
C GLU A 7 -13.27 -17.60 0.92
N GLY A 8 -13.97 -18.68 0.57
CA GLY A 8 -13.48 -19.66 -0.41
C GLY A 8 -12.46 -20.67 0.14
N VAL A 9 -12.13 -20.67 1.44
CA VAL A 9 -11.21 -21.63 2.04
C VAL A 9 -11.90 -22.54 3.04
N SER A 10 -11.71 -23.85 2.89
CA SER A 10 -12.07 -24.85 3.88
C SER A 10 -10.82 -25.55 4.40
N VAL A 11 -10.72 -25.69 5.72
CA VAL A 11 -9.58 -26.29 6.42
C VAL A 11 -10.08 -27.48 7.24
N GLY A 12 -9.39 -28.61 7.12
CA GLY A 12 -9.57 -29.78 7.97
C GLY A 12 -8.23 -30.35 8.42
N LEU A 13 -8.23 -31.13 9.49
CA LEU A 13 -7.03 -31.88 9.89
C LEU A 13 -6.82 -33.05 8.92
N GLY A 14 -5.55 -33.29 8.58
CA GLY A 14 -5.16 -34.41 7.73
C GLY A 14 -5.36 -35.75 8.41
N ASP A 15 -5.03 -35.78 9.70
CA ASP A 15 -5.09 -36.87 10.66
C ASP A 15 -5.37 -36.27 12.05
N ASP A 16 -6.26 -36.88 12.83
CA ASP A 16 -6.62 -36.39 14.17
C ASP A 16 -5.43 -36.52 15.16
N GLU A 17 -4.45 -37.37 14.87
CA GLU A 17 -3.23 -37.55 15.67
C GLU A 17 -2.10 -36.56 15.31
N ASN A 18 -2.16 -35.92 14.12
CA ASN A 18 -1.13 -35.00 13.64
C ASN A 18 -1.69 -33.60 13.34
N ILE A 19 -1.69 -32.76 14.37
CA ILE A 19 -2.14 -31.36 14.30
C ILE A 19 -1.25 -30.46 13.42
N PHE A 20 -0.10 -30.93 12.96
CA PHE A 20 0.82 -30.20 12.08
C PHE A 20 0.61 -30.49 10.59
N ASN A 21 -0.40 -31.29 10.23
CA ASN A 21 -0.74 -31.58 8.83
C ASN A 21 -2.21 -31.23 8.54
N TRP A 22 -2.44 -30.19 7.73
CA TRP A 22 -3.77 -29.67 7.44
C TRP A 22 -4.15 -29.92 5.99
N LYS A 23 -5.38 -30.38 5.75
CA LYS A 23 -5.99 -30.47 4.42
C LYS A 23 -6.74 -29.19 4.13
N ILE A 24 -6.40 -28.55 3.03
CA ILE A 24 -6.99 -27.30 2.57
C ILE A 24 -7.76 -27.56 1.28
N LEU A 25 -8.96 -27.00 1.18
CA LEU A 25 -9.72 -26.90 -0.06
C LEU A 25 -9.91 -25.41 -0.37
N LEU A 26 -9.40 -24.99 -1.53
CA LEU A 26 -9.52 -23.64 -2.05
C LEU A 26 -10.54 -23.62 -3.19
N VAL A 27 -11.48 -22.69 -3.12
CA VAL A 27 -12.38 -22.35 -4.23
C VAL A 27 -11.70 -21.25 -5.03
N GLY A 28 -11.65 -21.42 -6.35
CA GLY A 28 -11.07 -20.43 -7.24
C GLY A 28 -11.78 -19.08 -7.15
N PRO A 29 -11.05 -17.95 -7.05
CA PRO A 29 -11.66 -16.64 -6.86
C PRO A 29 -12.51 -16.21 -8.08
N PRO A 30 -13.58 -15.43 -7.88
CA PRO A 30 -14.39 -14.91 -8.98
C PRO A 30 -13.60 -13.92 -9.84
N ASP A 31 -13.99 -13.77 -11.10
CA ASP A 31 -13.35 -12.89 -12.10
C ASP A 31 -11.88 -13.26 -12.40
N THR A 32 -11.53 -14.53 -12.21
CA THR A 32 -10.18 -15.07 -12.49
C THR A 32 -10.26 -16.26 -13.45
N LEU A 33 -9.11 -16.65 -14.04
CA LEU A 33 -8.99 -17.88 -14.83
C LEU A 33 -9.31 -19.16 -14.03
N TYR A 34 -9.38 -19.06 -12.71
CA TYR A 34 -9.61 -20.17 -11.79
C TYR A 34 -11.03 -20.20 -11.24
N GLU A 35 -11.88 -19.23 -11.59
CA GLU A 35 -13.26 -19.14 -11.10
C GLU A 35 -14.02 -20.47 -11.26
N GLY A 36 -14.68 -20.90 -10.18
CA GLY A 36 -15.43 -22.16 -10.14
C GLY A 36 -14.57 -23.42 -9.97
N GLY A 37 -13.24 -23.30 -9.92
CA GLY A 37 -12.31 -24.39 -9.64
C GLY A 37 -12.26 -24.78 -8.16
N PHE A 38 -11.87 -26.04 -7.89
CA PHE A 38 -11.66 -26.57 -6.54
C PHE A 38 -10.26 -27.17 -6.40
N PHE A 39 -9.40 -26.51 -5.64
CA PHE A 39 -7.99 -26.85 -5.52
C PHE A 39 -7.71 -27.43 -4.13
N LYS A 40 -7.39 -28.73 -4.10
CA LYS A 40 -7.00 -29.43 -2.87
C LYS A 40 -5.53 -29.19 -2.62
N ALA A 41 -5.16 -28.89 -1.38
CA ALA A 41 -3.79 -28.74 -0.95
C ALA A 41 -3.57 -29.30 0.45
N VAL A 42 -2.31 -29.53 0.80
CA VAL A 42 -1.87 -29.92 2.13
C VAL A 42 -0.93 -28.85 2.64
N LEU A 43 -1.15 -28.38 3.88
CA LEU A 43 -0.31 -27.44 4.59
C LEU A 43 0.38 -28.18 5.74
N GLU A 44 1.70 -28.27 5.68
CA GLU A 44 2.56 -28.98 6.63
C GLU A 44 3.36 -27.97 7.45
N PHE A 45 3.21 -28.05 8.77
CA PHE A 45 3.91 -27.18 9.71
C PHE A 45 5.19 -27.86 10.21
N PRO A 46 6.35 -27.18 10.18
CA PRO A 46 7.56 -27.71 10.80
C PRO A 46 7.42 -27.78 12.32
N ALA A 47 8.20 -28.64 12.97
CA ALA A 47 8.21 -28.77 14.43
C ALA A 47 8.61 -27.46 15.15
N ASP A 48 9.41 -26.62 14.48
CA ASP A 48 9.86 -25.32 14.98
C ASP A 48 8.98 -24.16 14.43
N PHE A 49 7.73 -24.44 14.06
CA PHE A 49 6.75 -23.39 13.77
C PHE A 49 6.40 -22.64 15.07
N PRO A 50 6.34 -21.29 15.09
CA PRO A 50 6.34 -20.37 13.96
C PRO A 50 7.71 -19.82 13.55
N ASN A 51 8.85 -20.31 14.06
CA ASN A 51 10.17 -19.81 13.67
C ASN A 51 10.55 -20.19 12.22
N MET A 52 10.05 -21.33 11.75
CA MET A 52 10.20 -21.78 10.36
C MET A 52 8.86 -21.72 9.60
N PRO A 53 8.88 -21.39 8.30
CA PRO A 53 7.67 -21.28 7.49
C PRO A 53 7.00 -22.66 7.27
N PRO A 54 5.66 -22.72 7.19
CA PRO A 54 4.97 -23.92 6.76
C PRO A 54 5.12 -24.15 5.25
N LYS A 55 4.94 -25.39 4.84
CA LYS A 55 5.04 -25.84 3.45
C LYS A 55 3.66 -26.20 2.92
N MET A 56 3.29 -25.69 1.75
CA MET A 56 2.02 -26.01 1.09
C MET A 56 2.25 -26.77 -0.21
N THR A 57 1.42 -27.78 -0.43
CA THR A 57 1.52 -28.72 -1.56
C THR A 57 0.15 -28.90 -2.18
N PHE A 58 -0.05 -28.43 -3.41
CA PHE A 58 -1.29 -28.70 -4.15
C PHE A 58 -1.36 -30.17 -4.55
N LYS A 59 -2.51 -30.80 -4.28
CA LYS A 59 -2.85 -32.17 -4.68
C LYS A 59 -3.73 -32.20 -5.93
N SER A 60 -4.44 -31.12 -6.21
CA SER A 60 -5.09 -30.94 -7.51
C SER A 60 -4.04 -30.57 -8.56
N GLU A 61 -4.11 -31.19 -9.74
CA GLU A 61 -3.39 -30.67 -10.90
C GLU A 61 -3.97 -29.30 -11.26
N MET A 62 -3.11 -28.32 -11.44
CA MET A 62 -3.51 -26.96 -11.80
C MET A 62 -2.50 -26.38 -12.79
N TRP A 63 -3.03 -25.69 -13.79
CA TRP A 63 -2.24 -24.92 -14.75
C TRP A 63 -2.08 -23.50 -14.20
N HIS A 64 -0.88 -23.13 -13.74
CA HIS A 64 -0.63 -21.83 -13.12
C HIS A 64 0.85 -21.42 -13.23
N PRO A 65 1.19 -20.16 -13.56
CA PRO A 65 2.58 -19.67 -13.64
C PRO A 65 3.44 -19.98 -12.41
N ASN A 66 2.88 -19.82 -11.21
CA ASN A 66 3.53 -20.18 -9.94
C ASN A 66 3.15 -21.58 -9.40
N GLY A 67 2.55 -22.44 -10.25
CA GLY A 67 1.88 -23.69 -9.89
C GLY A 67 2.79 -24.88 -9.60
N ALA A 68 3.60 -24.79 -8.55
CA ALA A 68 4.31 -25.95 -8.01
C ALA A 68 3.35 -27.01 -7.51
N LEU A 69 3.74 -28.27 -7.65
CA LEU A 69 3.21 -29.31 -6.77
C LEU A 69 3.58 -29.03 -5.29
N SER A 70 4.64 -28.26 -4.98
CA SER A 70 5.04 -27.96 -3.60
C SER A 70 5.87 -26.66 -3.44
N PHE A 71 5.54 -25.82 -2.46
CA PHE A 71 6.24 -24.55 -2.15
C PHE A 71 6.23 -24.22 -0.64
N CYS A 72 7.16 -23.37 -0.20
CA CYS A 72 7.20 -22.81 1.16
C CYS A 72 6.44 -21.49 1.20
N LEU A 73 5.72 -21.23 2.29
CA LEU A 73 4.96 -19.99 2.44
C LEU A 73 5.76 -19.00 3.27
N THR A 74 6.19 -17.90 2.65
CA THR A 74 6.96 -16.84 3.32
C THR A 74 6.12 -15.58 3.51
N GLY A 75 6.66 -14.61 4.23
CA GLY A 75 5.83 -13.51 4.72
C GLY A 75 5.24 -12.60 3.66
N ASP A 76 5.88 -12.56 2.49
CA ASP A 76 5.46 -11.71 1.36
C ASP A 76 5.10 -12.51 0.11
N CYS A 77 5.27 -13.86 0.07
CA CYS A 77 4.91 -14.73 -1.08
C CYS A 77 5.19 -16.23 -0.82
N ALA A 78 4.72 -17.10 -1.71
CA ALA A 78 5.17 -18.49 -1.82
C ALA A 78 6.56 -18.58 -2.49
N VAL A 79 7.51 -19.27 -1.86
CA VAL A 79 8.83 -19.58 -2.42
C VAL A 79 8.83 -21.00 -2.96
N TYR A 80 9.12 -21.13 -4.24
CA TYR A 80 9.22 -22.43 -4.89
C TYR A 80 10.43 -23.19 -4.37
N LEU A 81 10.26 -24.49 -4.10
CA LEU A 81 11.36 -25.39 -3.75
C LEU A 81 12.04 -25.85 -5.04
N ASP A 82 12.73 -24.94 -5.74
CA ASP A 82 13.62 -25.31 -6.84
C ASP A 82 15.02 -25.58 -6.26
N GLN A 83 15.60 -26.73 -6.60
CA GLN A 83 16.94 -27.12 -6.15
C GLN A 83 18.05 -26.22 -6.71
N LEU A 84 17.73 -25.32 -7.65
CA LEU A 84 18.68 -24.43 -8.34
C LEU A 84 18.58 -22.95 -7.96
N ASN A 85 17.58 -22.53 -7.16
CA ASN A 85 17.40 -21.12 -6.81
C ASN A 85 18.24 -20.74 -5.57
N GLN A 86 19.49 -20.32 -5.81
CA GLN A 86 20.50 -20.04 -4.77
C GLN A 86 20.53 -18.57 -4.27
N GLN A 87 19.54 -17.74 -4.61
CA GLN A 87 19.64 -16.30 -4.37
C GLN A 87 19.22 -15.83 -2.97
N GLU A 88 18.44 -16.60 -2.20
CA GLU A 88 18.06 -16.36 -0.79
C GLU A 88 17.21 -17.55 -0.29
N THR A 89 17.33 -17.97 0.98
CA THR A 89 16.58 -19.12 1.52
C THR A 89 15.21 -18.72 2.09
N ALA A 90 14.22 -19.61 2.05
CA ALA A 90 12.83 -19.29 2.45
C ALA A 90 12.69 -18.87 3.93
N ASP A 91 13.61 -19.32 4.78
CA ASP A 91 13.76 -18.92 6.18
C ASP A 91 14.22 -17.48 6.36
N GLU A 92 15.02 -16.92 5.45
CA GLU A 92 15.45 -15.51 5.49
C GLU A 92 14.31 -14.52 5.23
N ARG A 93 13.25 -14.97 4.52
CA ARG A 93 12.07 -14.16 4.15
C ARG A 93 10.87 -14.40 5.07
N TRP A 94 10.92 -15.41 5.92
CA TRP A 94 9.82 -15.76 6.81
C TRP A 94 9.82 -14.88 8.06
N ARG A 95 8.61 -14.46 8.50
CA ARG A 95 8.43 -13.71 9.73
C ARG A 95 7.44 -14.46 10.63
N PRO A 96 7.86 -14.95 11.82
CA PRO A 96 7.02 -15.74 12.74
C PRO A 96 5.72 -15.05 13.20
N ILE A 97 5.62 -13.74 12.99
CA ILE A 97 4.44 -12.94 13.35
C ILE A 97 3.24 -13.16 12.41
N LEU A 98 3.45 -13.78 11.24
CA LEU A 98 2.39 -14.01 10.26
C LEU A 98 1.60 -15.28 10.59
N GLY A 99 0.30 -15.12 10.78
CA GLY A 99 -0.61 -16.22 11.10
C GLY A 99 -0.98 -17.06 9.87
N VAL A 100 -1.55 -18.25 10.13
CA VAL A 100 -2.04 -19.19 9.09
C VAL A 100 -3.10 -18.57 8.19
N GLU A 101 -3.85 -17.58 8.69
CA GLU A 101 -4.83 -16.85 7.90
C GLU A 101 -4.18 -16.00 6.79
N SER A 102 -3.15 -15.23 7.14
CA SER A 102 -2.37 -14.42 6.19
C SER A 102 -1.74 -15.27 5.10
N ILE A 103 -1.28 -16.47 5.48
CA ILE A 103 -0.75 -17.48 4.56
C ILE A 103 -1.80 -17.87 3.50
N LEU A 104 -3.03 -18.16 3.92
CA LEU A 104 -4.10 -18.58 3.01
C LEU A 104 -4.59 -17.43 2.13
N VAL A 105 -4.64 -16.20 2.65
CA VAL A 105 -4.95 -15.00 1.87
C VAL A 105 -3.91 -14.75 0.78
N SER A 106 -2.62 -14.94 1.08
CA SER A 106 -1.54 -14.83 0.08
C SER A 106 -1.72 -15.82 -1.08
N VAL A 107 -2.13 -17.07 -0.78
CA VAL A 107 -2.39 -18.08 -1.81
C VAL A 107 -3.60 -17.71 -2.68
N ILE A 108 -4.67 -17.16 -2.10
CA ILE A 108 -5.83 -16.66 -2.83
C ILE A 108 -5.44 -15.48 -3.73
N SER A 109 -4.60 -14.56 -3.22
CA SER A 109 -4.08 -13.43 -3.98
C SER A 109 -3.26 -13.91 -5.18
N MET A 110 -2.41 -14.93 -4.99
CA MET A 110 -1.64 -15.54 -6.07
C MET A 110 -2.53 -16.17 -7.15
N LEU A 111 -3.63 -16.81 -6.77
CA LEU A 111 -4.63 -17.32 -7.73
C LEU A 111 -5.36 -16.18 -8.46
N SER A 112 -5.52 -15.03 -7.82
CA SER A 112 -6.23 -13.88 -8.40
C SER A 112 -5.39 -13.09 -9.37
N ASP A 113 -4.09 -12.98 -9.08
CA ASP A 113 -3.12 -12.24 -9.88
C ASP A 113 -1.83 -13.07 -10.02
N PRO A 114 -1.77 -14.00 -10.99
CA PRO A 114 -0.62 -14.88 -11.17
C PRO A 114 0.64 -14.11 -11.57
N ASN A 115 1.74 -14.33 -10.84
CA ASN A 115 3.02 -13.68 -11.12
C ASN A 115 3.77 -14.39 -12.26
N ASP A 116 4.03 -13.67 -13.36
CA ASP A 116 4.74 -14.15 -14.54
C ASP A 116 6.21 -13.66 -14.63
N ASP A 117 6.65 -12.75 -13.75
CA ASP A 117 8.03 -12.24 -13.66
C ASP A 117 9.01 -13.30 -13.15
N SER A 118 8.53 -14.18 -12.26
CA SER A 118 9.31 -15.32 -11.75
C SER A 118 8.45 -16.59 -11.75
N PRO A 119 8.12 -17.12 -12.95
CA PRO A 119 7.22 -18.24 -13.07
C PRO A 119 7.97 -19.53 -12.81
N ALA A 120 7.32 -20.43 -12.08
CA ALA A 120 7.83 -21.77 -11.89
C ALA A 120 7.34 -22.76 -12.97
N ASN A 121 6.26 -22.40 -13.66
CA ASN A 121 5.79 -23.04 -14.87
C ASN A 121 5.90 -22.03 -16.02
N ILE A 122 7.01 -22.10 -16.75
CA ILE A 122 7.35 -21.18 -17.84
C ILE A 122 6.29 -21.26 -18.94
N ASP A 123 5.83 -22.47 -19.29
CA ASP A 123 4.80 -22.67 -20.32
C ASP A 123 3.47 -22.00 -19.92
N ALA A 124 3.12 -22.07 -18.62
CA ALA A 124 1.94 -21.41 -18.10
C ALA A 124 2.06 -19.88 -18.14
N ALA A 125 3.23 -19.33 -17.81
CA ALA A 125 3.48 -17.89 -17.91
C ALA A 125 3.46 -17.37 -19.35
N VAL A 126 4.07 -18.12 -20.29
CA VAL A 126 4.05 -17.74 -21.71
C VAL A 126 2.62 -17.72 -22.23
N SER A 127 1.82 -18.76 -21.97
CA SER A 127 0.44 -18.78 -22.48
C SER A 127 -0.46 -17.75 -21.75
N LEU A 128 -0.18 -17.43 -20.48
CA LEU A 128 -0.89 -16.36 -19.77
C LEU A 128 -0.65 -15.00 -20.46
N ARG A 129 0.60 -14.69 -20.81
CA ARG A 129 0.94 -13.46 -21.55
C ARG A 129 0.23 -13.38 -22.89
N GLU A 130 0.14 -14.50 -23.59
CA GLU A 130 -0.57 -14.58 -24.88
C GLU A 130 -2.08 -14.36 -24.72
N LEU A 131 -2.70 -14.94 -23.68
CA LEU A 131 -4.12 -14.74 -23.37
C LEU A 131 -4.41 -13.29 -22.98
N VAL A 132 -3.57 -12.67 -22.16
CA VAL A 132 -3.69 -11.25 -21.78
C VAL A 132 -3.50 -10.33 -22.99
N ALA A 133 -2.54 -10.62 -23.85
CA ALA A 133 -2.32 -9.86 -25.09
C ALA A 133 -3.49 -9.97 -26.08
N ALA A 134 -4.20 -11.09 -26.10
CA ALA A 134 -5.36 -11.32 -26.97
C ALA A 134 -6.64 -10.60 -26.49
N ASP A 135 -6.75 -10.27 -25.20
CA ASP A 135 -7.96 -9.67 -24.60
C ASP A 135 -7.96 -8.12 -24.60
N GLY A 136 -6.91 -7.50 -25.17
CA GLY A 136 -6.98 -6.15 -25.76
C GLY A 136 -7.51 -5.01 -24.87
N SER A 137 -7.32 -5.06 -23.55
CA SER A 137 -7.70 -3.97 -22.64
C SER A 137 -6.57 -3.60 -21.69
N HIS A 138 -5.57 -2.88 -22.21
CA HIS A 138 -5.24 -1.52 -21.76
C HIS A 138 -3.99 -0.98 -22.48
N LEU A 139 -4.14 0.28 -22.88
CA LEU A 139 -3.24 1.17 -23.61
C LEU A 139 -1.75 1.03 -23.26
N THR A 140 -0.96 0.67 -24.27
CA THR A 140 0.46 0.98 -24.39
C THR A 140 0.66 2.50 -24.47
N ASP A 141 1.68 3.01 -23.80
CA ASP A 141 2.44 4.12 -24.36
C ASP A 141 3.93 3.89 -24.15
N ALA A 142 4.51 3.14 -25.10
CA ALA A 142 5.92 3.14 -25.40
C ALA A 142 6.10 3.91 -26.71
N SER A 143 6.28 5.22 -26.63
CA SER A 143 6.90 5.97 -27.70
C SER A 143 8.42 5.75 -27.62
N PHE A 144 9.04 5.22 -28.68
CA PHE A 144 10.18 5.84 -29.36
C PHE A 144 10.71 4.91 -30.47
N GLY A 145 10.72 5.44 -31.70
CA GLY A 145 11.68 5.03 -32.73
C GLY A 145 11.11 4.36 -33.97
N ASP A 146 10.50 5.15 -34.85
CA ASP A 146 10.62 4.91 -36.30
C ASP A 146 12.00 5.43 -36.76
N PRO A 147 12.67 4.73 -37.68
CA PRO A 147 12.82 5.38 -38.98
C PRO A 147 12.71 4.40 -40.17
N SER A 148 11.70 4.68 -40.99
CA SER A 148 11.76 4.95 -42.43
C SER A 148 12.39 3.91 -43.38
N GLY A 149 11.54 3.41 -44.28
CA GLY A 149 11.88 2.83 -45.58
C GLY A 149 10.70 1.96 -46.03
N GLY A 150 9.84 2.32 -46.97
CA GLY A 150 10.09 2.94 -48.26
C GLY A 150 9.87 1.89 -49.36
N VAL A 151 8.96 2.20 -50.30
CA VAL A 151 8.79 1.61 -51.65
C VAL A 151 7.85 0.38 -51.78
N ALA A 152 6.67 0.59 -52.40
CA ALA A 152 6.37 0.16 -53.78
C ALA A 152 4.85 0.04 -54.05
N GLU A 153 4.37 0.82 -55.03
CA GLU A 153 3.14 0.56 -55.76
C GLU A 153 3.24 -0.73 -56.59
N ARG A 154 2.09 -1.41 -56.79
CA ARG A 154 1.70 -1.98 -58.09
C ARG A 154 0.21 -2.34 -58.11
N GLN A 155 -0.49 -1.77 -59.09
CA GLN A 155 -1.85 -2.13 -59.50
C GLN A 155 -1.84 -3.37 -60.42
N GLY A 156 -2.94 -4.14 -60.36
CA GLY A 156 -3.58 -4.70 -61.55
C GLY A 156 -3.65 -6.23 -61.67
N GLY A 157 -4.87 -6.78 -61.75
CA GLY A 157 -5.14 -8.05 -62.43
C GLY A 157 -6.12 -9.00 -61.73
N LEU A 158 -7.35 -9.07 -62.27
CA LEU A 158 -8.41 -10.03 -61.91
C LEU A 158 -7.98 -11.50 -62.08
N GLN A 159 -8.51 -12.42 -61.26
CA GLN A 159 -9.59 -13.36 -61.63
C GLN A 159 -9.79 -14.50 -60.59
N GLU A 160 -11.06 -14.72 -60.21
CA GLU A 160 -11.71 -15.97 -59.72
C GLU A 160 -11.19 -16.72 -58.47
N ALA A 161 -12.03 -16.72 -57.40
CA ALA A 161 -12.76 -17.91 -56.90
C ALA A 161 -13.26 -17.69 -55.45
N LEU A 162 -14.57 -17.63 -55.27
CA LEU A 162 -15.26 -17.78 -53.97
C LEU A 162 -16.06 -19.09 -53.99
N PRO A 163 -15.85 -19.96 -53.00
CA PRO A 163 -16.94 -20.51 -52.18
C PRO A 163 -16.49 -20.63 -50.70
N SER A 164 -17.29 -20.79 -49.65
CA SER A 164 -18.72 -20.84 -49.37
C SER A 164 -18.83 -21.02 -47.83
N HIS A 165 -19.97 -20.61 -47.26
CA HIS A 165 -20.46 -20.98 -45.93
C HIS A 165 -19.99 -20.22 -44.67
N ALA A 166 -20.45 -18.96 -44.59
CA ALA A 166 -21.04 -18.43 -43.36
C ALA A 166 -22.41 -19.08 -43.11
N ARG A 167 -22.52 -20.01 -42.14
CA ARG A 167 -23.78 -20.44 -41.46
C ARG A 167 -23.48 -21.51 -40.41
N ALA A 168 -23.16 -21.09 -39.18
CA ALA A 168 -23.35 -21.90 -37.98
C ALA A 168 -23.33 -20.98 -36.75
N ALA A 169 -24.15 -21.30 -35.74
CA ALA A 169 -24.21 -20.65 -34.42
C ALA A 169 -24.98 -19.31 -34.28
N ARG A 170 -26.16 -19.20 -34.91
CA ARG A 170 -27.31 -18.49 -34.30
C ARG A 170 -28.60 -19.23 -34.64
N ARG A 171 -28.99 -20.16 -33.76
CA ARG A 171 -30.36 -20.71 -33.56
C ARG A 171 -30.29 -21.97 -32.69
N ARG A 172 -30.29 -21.79 -31.36
CA ARG A 172 -30.78 -22.78 -30.39
C ARG A 172 -31.34 -22.06 -29.17
N SER A 173 -32.46 -21.40 -29.37
CA SER A 173 -33.48 -21.18 -28.35
C SER A 173 -34.82 -21.29 -29.08
N THR A 174 -35.84 -21.81 -28.40
CA THR A 174 -37.18 -22.16 -28.92
C THR A 174 -37.29 -23.47 -29.71
N GLN A 175 -37.29 -24.61 -29.02
CA GLN A 175 -38.25 -25.71 -29.20
C GLN A 175 -37.89 -26.89 -28.31
N ALA A 176 -38.37 -26.86 -27.06
CA ALA A 176 -38.60 -28.05 -26.24
C ALA A 176 -39.72 -27.77 -25.22
N GLU A 177 -40.74 -27.00 -25.63
CA GLU A 177 -42.05 -27.00 -24.99
C GLU A 177 -42.97 -27.83 -25.88
N THR A 178 -43.07 -29.13 -25.60
CA THR A 178 -44.24 -30.01 -25.83
C THR A 178 -43.78 -31.45 -25.72
N ASN A 179 -43.97 -32.04 -24.54
CA ASN A 179 -44.43 -33.44 -24.36
C ASN A 179 -44.28 -33.86 -22.91
N LEU A 180 -45.25 -33.49 -22.07
CA LEU A 180 -45.53 -34.22 -20.83
C LEU A 180 -47.00 -34.05 -20.44
N ARG A 181 -47.85 -34.89 -21.05
CA ARG A 181 -49.11 -35.31 -20.44
C ARG A 181 -49.26 -36.82 -20.63
N ARG A 182 -48.99 -37.56 -19.55
CA ARG A 182 -49.88 -38.59 -18.94
C ARG A 182 -49.07 -39.56 -18.07
N THR A 183 -49.18 -39.38 -16.75
CA THR A 183 -49.16 -40.45 -15.72
C THR A 183 -49.64 -39.86 -14.38
N PRO A 184 -50.20 -40.69 -13.47
CA PRO A 184 -51.34 -40.30 -12.63
C PRO A 184 -50.99 -39.56 -11.32
N GLN A 185 -51.96 -38.76 -10.88
CA GLN A 185 -52.02 -38.07 -9.58
C GLN A 185 -51.96 -39.06 -8.42
N ALA A 186 -50.84 -39.15 -7.71
CA ALA A 186 -50.75 -39.38 -6.26
C ALA A 186 -49.27 -39.58 -5.88
N GLN A 187 -48.56 -38.50 -5.53
CA GLN A 187 -47.34 -38.53 -4.66
C GLN A 187 -46.62 -37.19 -4.45
N VAL A 188 -47.11 -36.04 -4.94
CA VAL A 188 -46.32 -34.77 -4.92
C VAL A 188 -46.62 -33.85 -3.71
N ALA A 189 -47.48 -34.25 -2.78
CA ALA A 189 -47.85 -33.40 -1.63
C ALA A 189 -46.74 -33.22 -0.55
N PRO A 190 -45.88 -34.21 -0.21
CA PRO A 190 -44.87 -34.03 0.84
C PRO A 190 -43.66 -33.19 0.44
N MET A 191 -43.30 -33.18 -0.85
CA MET A 191 -42.06 -32.57 -1.36
C MET A 191 -42.18 -31.05 -1.54
N VAL A 192 -43.36 -30.55 -1.93
CA VAL A 192 -43.63 -29.12 -2.11
C VAL A 192 -43.71 -28.37 -0.78
N LEU A 193 -44.16 -29.05 0.30
CA LEU A 193 -44.22 -28.46 1.64
C LEU A 193 -42.83 -28.37 2.30
N ALA A 194 -41.94 -29.33 2.02
CA ALA A 194 -40.55 -29.31 2.47
C ALA A 194 -39.73 -28.20 1.78
N LEU A 195 -39.91 -28.00 0.47
CA LEU A 195 -39.27 -26.89 -0.26
C LEU A 195 -39.72 -25.51 0.23
N ARG A 196 -41.02 -25.33 0.54
CA ARG A 196 -41.53 -24.04 1.05
C ARG A 196 -41.04 -23.71 2.46
N ARG A 197 -40.80 -24.71 3.33
CA ARG A 197 -40.16 -24.50 4.64
C ARG A 197 -38.67 -24.21 4.52
N SER A 198 -37.97 -24.87 3.59
CA SER A 198 -36.54 -24.62 3.35
C SER A 198 -36.28 -23.22 2.76
N LEU A 199 -37.10 -22.78 1.81
CA LEU A 199 -37.01 -21.42 1.22
C LEU A 199 -37.34 -20.30 2.22
N ALA A 200 -38.24 -20.55 3.19
CA ALA A 200 -38.58 -19.60 4.25
C ALA A 200 -37.53 -19.52 5.38
N LEU A 201 -36.77 -20.59 5.62
CA LEU A 201 -35.60 -20.56 6.50
C LEU A 201 -34.41 -19.88 5.81
N SER A 202 -34.14 -20.16 4.53
CA SER A 202 -33.10 -19.48 3.76
C SER A 202 -33.33 -17.97 3.66
N SER A 203 -34.58 -17.50 3.52
CA SER A 203 -34.86 -16.06 3.44
C SER A 203 -34.71 -15.33 4.78
N ARG A 204 -34.96 -16.00 5.92
CA ARG A 204 -34.74 -15.43 7.26
C ARG A 204 -33.27 -15.42 7.66
N VAL A 205 -32.51 -16.44 7.27
CA VAL A 205 -31.05 -16.48 7.47
C VAL A 205 -30.38 -15.47 6.54
N ALA A 206 -30.75 -15.41 5.25
CA ALA A 206 -30.25 -14.42 4.31
C ALA A 206 -30.55 -12.98 4.74
N ASN A 207 -31.77 -12.68 5.23
CA ASN A 207 -32.09 -11.33 5.72
C ASN A 207 -31.35 -10.96 7.02
N ARG A 208 -31.05 -11.93 7.90
CA ARG A 208 -30.18 -11.69 9.07
C ARG A 208 -28.73 -11.47 8.66
N SER A 209 -28.22 -12.23 7.70
CA SER A 209 -26.88 -12.07 7.14
C SER A 209 -26.73 -10.75 6.40
N LEU A 210 -27.72 -10.33 5.61
CA LEU A 210 -27.77 -9.01 4.96
C LEU A 210 -27.86 -7.87 5.98
N GLY A 211 -28.60 -8.05 7.07
CA GLY A 211 -28.65 -7.08 8.17
C GLY A 211 -27.31 -6.95 8.90
N MET A 212 -26.61 -8.07 9.11
CA MET A 212 -25.27 -8.11 9.72
C MET A 212 -24.19 -7.53 8.77
N LEU A 213 -24.30 -7.79 7.47
CA LEU A 213 -23.47 -7.21 6.41
C LEU A 213 -23.71 -5.71 6.27
N HIS A 214 -24.96 -5.23 6.36
CA HIS A 214 -25.26 -3.80 6.42
C HIS A 214 -24.72 -3.16 7.71
N GLN A 215 -24.70 -3.88 8.84
CA GLN A 215 -24.10 -3.40 10.10
C GLN A 215 -22.57 -3.38 10.04
N GLN A 216 -21.94 -4.35 9.39
CA GLN A 216 -20.49 -4.41 9.14
C GLN A 216 -20.04 -3.39 8.09
N GLN A 217 -20.82 -3.15 7.03
CA GLN A 217 -20.58 -2.06 6.06
C GLN A 217 -20.78 -0.68 6.70
N LYS A 218 -21.69 -0.56 7.68
CA LYS A 218 -21.81 0.67 8.50
C LYS A 218 -20.61 0.88 9.43
N ALA A 219 -19.93 -0.20 9.84
CA ALA A 219 -18.73 -0.16 10.67
C ALA A 219 -17.43 0.12 9.89
N MET A 220 -17.46 -0.01 8.56
CA MET A 220 -16.33 0.24 7.64
C MET A 220 -16.44 1.59 6.91
N LYS A 221 -17.16 2.56 7.48
CA LYS A 221 -17.19 3.92 6.94
C LYS A 221 -16.12 4.72 7.67
N HIS A 222 -15.00 4.99 7.01
CA HIS A 222 -14.02 5.93 7.56
C HIS A 222 -14.72 7.25 7.87
N THR A 223 -14.53 7.78 9.07
CA THR A 223 -15.23 8.98 9.53
C THR A 223 -14.43 10.23 9.21
N HIS A 224 -13.11 10.10 9.13
CA HIS A 224 -12.21 11.22 8.88
C HIS A 224 -11.13 10.88 7.87
N THR A 225 -10.71 11.89 7.12
CA THR A 225 -9.60 11.84 6.17
C THR A 225 -8.54 12.85 6.58
N LEU A 226 -7.31 12.37 6.71
CA LEU A 226 -6.12 13.18 7.01
C LEU A 226 -5.08 12.95 5.93
N VAL A 227 -4.58 14.03 5.33
CA VAL A 227 -3.52 13.96 4.32
C VAL A 227 -2.23 14.57 4.87
N LEU A 228 -1.15 13.78 4.85
CA LEU A 228 0.18 14.21 5.24
C LEU A 228 1.06 14.36 4.00
N ILE A 229 1.80 15.46 3.88
CA ILE A 229 2.68 15.73 2.74
C ILE A 229 4.03 16.17 3.26
N ARG A 230 5.08 15.39 2.99
CA ARG A 230 6.46 15.86 3.17
C ARG A 230 6.77 16.87 2.08
N HIS A 231 7.40 17.99 2.44
CA HIS A 231 7.85 18.97 1.46
C HIS A 231 8.67 18.34 0.33
N GLY A 232 8.64 18.96 -0.85
CA GLY A 232 9.47 18.56 -2.01
C GLY A 232 10.97 18.75 -1.74
N GLU A 233 11.83 18.27 -2.64
CA GLU A 233 13.27 18.45 -2.54
C GLU A 233 13.68 19.92 -2.28
N SER A 234 14.52 20.16 -1.27
CA SER A 234 15.08 21.49 -1.00
C SER A 234 16.45 21.69 -1.65
N GLU A 235 16.88 22.95 -1.78
CA GLU A 235 18.23 23.29 -2.26
C GLU A 235 19.35 22.58 -1.48
N TRP A 236 19.16 22.40 -0.17
CA TRP A 236 20.14 21.72 0.68
C TRP A 236 20.02 20.20 0.65
N ASN A 237 18.85 19.64 0.31
CA ASN A 237 18.77 18.21 0.00
C ASN A 237 19.60 17.90 -1.25
N LYS A 238 19.49 18.73 -2.28
CA LYS A 238 20.29 18.63 -3.51
C LYS A 238 21.80 18.76 -3.24
N LYS A 239 22.19 19.64 -2.33
CA LYS A 239 23.60 19.84 -1.91
C LYS A 239 24.09 18.86 -0.83
N ASN A 240 23.27 17.89 -0.44
CA ASN A 240 23.57 16.94 0.63
C ASN A 240 23.96 17.54 2.00
N LEU A 241 23.41 18.70 2.36
CA LEU A 241 23.68 19.36 3.64
C LEU A 241 22.69 18.95 4.73
N PHE A 242 23.10 18.98 5.99
CA PHE A 242 22.19 18.93 7.14
C PHE A 242 21.42 20.25 7.26
N THR A 243 20.09 20.19 7.17
CA THR A 243 19.25 21.40 7.09
C THR A 243 18.59 21.78 8.41
N GLY A 244 17.78 20.89 8.98
CA GLY A 244 17.09 21.14 10.25
C GLY A 244 16.19 22.37 10.17
N TRP A 245 16.33 23.29 11.13
CA TRP A 245 15.53 24.52 11.17
C TRP A 245 16.04 25.63 10.25
N TYR A 246 17.18 25.43 9.59
CA TYR A 246 17.64 26.40 8.60
C TYR A 246 16.64 26.51 7.44
N ASP A 247 16.33 27.75 7.06
CA ASP A 247 15.13 28.09 6.31
C ASP A 247 15.39 28.18 4.80
N VAL A 248 15.73 27.03 4.22
CA VAL A 248 16.06 26.87 2.80
C VAL A 248 14.82 26.81 1.91
N GLN A 249 14.99 27.21 0.64
CA GLN A 249 13.95 27.12 -0.37
C GLN A 249 13.79 25.69 -0.90
N LEU A 250 12.64 25.44 -1.54
CA LEU A 250 12.49 24.29 -2.45
C LEU A 250 13.42 24.47 -3.67
N SER A 251 13.96 23.36 -4.18
CA SER A 251 14.60 23.34 -5.50
C SER A 251 13.55 23.42 -6.60
N ASP A 252 13.97 23.64 -7.86
CA ASP A 252 13.05 23.58 -9.01
C ASP A 252 12.32 22.23 -9.09
N LYS A 253 13.03 21.14 -8.75
CA LYS A 253 12.44 19.81 -8.66
C LYS A 253 11.43 19.74 -7.52
N GLY A 254 11.75 20.26 -6.33
CA GLY A 254 10.82 20.29 -5.20
C GLY A 254 9.55 21.11 -5.44
N ASN A 255 9.64 22.19 -6.23
CA ASN A 255 8.44 22.93 -6.67
C ASN A 255 7.56 22.09 -7.59
N LYS A 256 8.16 21.36 -8.55
CA LYS A 256 7.43 20.44 -9.44
C LYS A 256 6.79 19.28 -8.66
N GLU A 257 7.51 18.68 -7.71
CA GLU A 257 6.98 17.65 -6.81
C GLU A 257 5.75 18.14 -6.04
N ALA A 258 5.82 19.35 -5.48
CA ALA A 258 4.70 19.94 -4.74
C ALA A 258 3.47 20.22 -5.63
N ALA A 259 3.69 20.75 -6.84
CA ALA A 259 2.62 20.96 -7.80
C ALA A 259 1.99 19.63 -8.24
N ALA A 260 2.80 18.61 -8.54
CA ALA A 260 2.32 17.28 -8.90
C ALA A 260 1.47 16.64 -7.77
N ALA A 261 1.89 16.80 -6.52
CA ALA A 261 1.12 16.35 -5.35
C ALA A 261 -0.28 17.00 -5.30
N GLY A 262 -0.36 18.31 -5.54
CA GLY A 262 -1.63 19.04 -5.59
C GLY A 262 -2.52 18.63 -6.76
N GLN A 263 -1.94 18.43 -7.95
CA GLN A 263 -2.66 17.94 -9.13
C GLN A 263 -3.24 16.55 -8.90
N LEU A 264 -2.47 15.67 -8.27
CA LEU A 264 -2.91 14.33 -7.92
C LEU A 264 -4.07 14.36 -6.91
N LEU A 265 -3.95 15.16 -5.85
CA LEU A 265 -5.04 15.34 -4.87
C LEU A 265 -6.32 15.86 -5.52
N LYS A 266 -6.21 16.82 -6.44
CA LYS A 266 -7.35 17.32 -7.22
C LYS A 266 -7.97 16.24 -8.10
N LYS A 267 -7.15 15.48 -8.82
CA LYS A 267 -7.59 14.38 -9.69
C LYS A 267 -8.39 13.34 -8.91
N GLU A 268 -7.93 12.99 -7.72
CA GLU A 268 -8.59 12.02 -6.83
C GLU A 268 -9.74 12.62 -5.99
N GLY A 269 -10.06 13.91 -6.18
CA GLY A 269 -11.22 14.56 -5.56
C GLY A 269 -11.05 14.94 -4.08
N TYR A 270 -9.81 15.04 -3.56
CA TYR A 270 -9.57 15.46 -2.19
C TYR A 270 -9.83 16.96 -2.01
N THR A 271 -10.60 17.29 -0.97
CA THR A 271 -10.88 18.67 -0.53
C THR A 271 -10.51 18.82 0.94
N PHE A 272 -10.15 20.04 1.34
CA PHE A 272 -9.65 20.35 2.67
C PHE A 272 -10.41 21.54 3.25
N ASP A 273 -10.76 21.46 4.52
CA ASP A 273 -11.35 22.60 5.24
C ASP A 273 -10.29 23.49 5.90
N ILE A 274 -9.12 22.93 6.19
CA ILE A 274 -8.04 23.57 6.94
C ILE A 274 -6.71 22.89 6.67
N ALA A 275 -5.65 23.70 6.66
CA ALA A 275 -4.29 23.21 6.49
C ALA A 275 -3.39 23.57 7.67
N TYR A 276 -2.45 22.68 7.98
CA TYR A 276 -1.38 22.90 8.94
C TYR A 276 -0.02 22.82 8.25
N THR A 277 0.89 23.70 8.65
CA THR A 277 2.28 23.65 8.18
C THR A 277 3.24 24.21 9.24
N SER A 278 4.54 24.12 8.95
CA SER A 278 5.59 24.62 9.82
C SER A 278 5.91 26.10 9.57
N TYR A 279 6.86 26.67 10.31
CA TYR A 279 7.42 27.99 10.02
C TYR A 279 8.47 28.02 8.90
N LEU A 280 8.79 26.87 8.30
CA LEU A 280 9.88 26.75 7.34
C LEU A 280 9.33 26.83 5.91
N LYS A 281 9.92 27.71 5.10
CA LYS A 281 9.39 28.12 3.79
C LYS A 281 9.23 26.96 2.81
N ARG A 282 10.06 25.92 2.89
CA ARG A 282 9.92 24.73 2.04
C ARG A 282 8.60 23.99 2.26
N ALA A 283 8.13 23.86 3.50
CA ALA A 283 6.85 23.22 3.80
C ALA A 283 5.67 24.15 3.46
N ILE A 284 5.82 25.46 3.77
CA ILE A 284 4.82 26.48 3.44
C ILE A 284 4.61 26.55 1.91
N ARG A 285 5.69 26.58 1.12
CA ARG A 285 5.62 26.60 -0.34
C ARG A 285 5.03 25.31 -0.90
N THR A 286 5.37 24.15 -0.34
CA THR A 286 4.71 22.89 -0.73
C THR A 286 3.20 22.98 -0.49
N LEU A 287 2.76 23.49 0.66
CA LEU A 287 1.35 23.69 0.92
C LEU A 287 0.70 24.65 -0.09
N TRP A 288 1.34 25.78 -0.39
CA TRP A 288 0.81 26.74 -1.34
C TRP A 288 0.62 26.13 -2.73
N HIS A 289 1.58 25.37 -3.24
CA HIS A 289 1.41 24.63 -4.49
C HIS A 289 0.23 23.66 -4.42
N VAL A 290 0.10 22.90 -3.33
CA VAL A 290 -1.03 21.97 -3.15
C VAL A 290 -2.37 22.71 -3.16
N LEU A 291 -2.48 23.83 -2.45
CA LEU A 291 -3.71 24.63 -2.38
C LEU A 291 -4.02 25.35 -3.70
N GLU A 292 -3.01 25.81 -4.43
CA GLU A 292 -3.17 26.40 -5.75
C GLU A 292 -3.69 25.37 -6.76
N GLN A 293 -3.06 24.19 -6.82
CA GLN A 293 -3.47 23.15 -7.77
C GLN A 293 -4.86 22.59 -7.46
N THR A 294 -5.24 22.51 -6.19
CA THR A 294 -6.57 22.07 -5.75
C THR A 294 -7.64 23.17 -5.77
N ASP A 295 -7.27 24.42 -6.09
CA ASP A 295 -8.15 25.60 -6.05
C ASP A 295 -8.77 25.89 -4.66
N GLN A 296 -7.94 25.75 -3.61
CA GLN A 296 -8.31 25.88 -2.20
C GLN A 296 -7.44 26.88 -1.44
N MET A 297 -6.89 27.89 -2.12
CA MET A 297 -6.01 28.90 -1.49
C MET A 297 -6.69 29.73 -0.39
N TRP A 298 -8.02 29.74 -0.34
CA TRP A 298 -8.82 30.51 0.62
C TRP A 298 -8.99 29.84 1.98
N ILE A 299 -8.66 28.55 2.11
CA ILE A 299 -8.88 27.83 3.37
C ILE A 299 -7.95 28.36 4.47
N PRO A 300 -8.36 28.30 5.75
CA PRO A 300 -7.48 28.67 6.85
C PRO A 300 -6.19 27.84 6.87
N VAL A 301 -5.06 28.52 7.10
CA VAL A 301 -3.73 27.90 7.22
C VAL A 301 -3.12 28.21 8.59
N HIS A 302 -3.04 27.21 9.45
CA HIS A 302 -2.33 27.29 10.73
C HIS A 302 -0.85 26.99 10.54
N LYS A 303 0.02 27.87 11.06
CA LYS A 303 1.47 27.69 11.02
C LYS A 303 1.99 27.59 12.44
N THR A 304 2.85 26.61 12.70
CA THR A 304 3.40 26.37 14.03
C THR A 304 4.85 25.89 13.96
N TRP A 305 5.71 26.38 14.84
CA TRP A 305 7.09 25.88 14.95
C TRP A 305 7.12 24.41 15.40
N ARG A 306 6.08 23.94 16.08
CA ARG A 306 5.95 22.56 16.55
C ARG A 306 5.93 21.54 15.42
N LEU A 307 5.61 21.96 14.19
CA LEU A 307 5.70 21.13 12.98
C LEU A 307 7.01 21.29 12.21
N ASN A 308 8.02 22.01 12.73
CA ASN A 308 9.32 22.13 12.07
C ASN A 308 10.05 20.78 11.99
N GLU A 309 11.01 20.68 11.07
CA GLU A 309 11.94 19.55 10.98
C GLU A 309 12.71 19.33 12.30
N ARG A 310 13.32 18.16 12.49
CA ARG A 310 14.28 17.92 13.59
C ARG A 310 15.43 18.94 13.54
N HIS A 311 15.75 19.58 14.67
CA HIS A 311 16.92 20.45 14.79
C HIS A 311 18.22 19.61 14.78
N TYR A 312 19.10 19.82 13.79
CA TYR A 312 20.34 19.05 13.66
C TYR A 312 21.51 19.62 14.48
N GLY A 313 21.25 20.65 15.30
CA GLY A 313 22.24 21.27 16.16
C GLY A 313 23.47 21.75 15.40
N ALA A 314 24.65 21.50 15.94
CA ALA A 314 25.92 21.89 15.34
C ALA A 314 26.22 21.20 13.99
N LEU A 315 25.43 20.20 13.57
CA LEU A 315 25.56 19.63 12.23
C LEU A 315 24.94 20.50 11.15
N THR A 316 24.08 21.46 11.51
CA THR A 316 23.39 22.32 10.55
C THR A 316 24.38 23.05 9.62
N GLY A 317 24.16 22.95 8.32
CA GLY A 317 25.04 23.54 7.29
C GLY A 317 26.19 22.65 6.84
N LEU A 318 26.53 21.59 7.59
CA LEU A 318 27.61 20.68 7.22
C LEU A 318 27.18 19.74 6.09
N ASP A 319 28.12 19.41 5.21
CA ASP A 319 27.95 18.36 4.22
C ASP A 319 27.95 16.98 4.91
N LYS A 320 26.98 16.14 4.54
CA LYS A 320 26.79 14.84 5.19
C LYS A 320 27.95 13.88 4.93
N GLN A 321 28.50 13.87 3.72
CA GLN A 321 29.59 12.97 3.35
C GLN A 321 30.88 13.40 4.06
N ALA A 322 31.21 14.69 4.03
CA ALA A 322 32.36 15.22 4.78
C ALA A 322 32.22 14.97 6.30
N THR A 323 31.00 15.02 6.84
CA THR A 323 30.73 14.70 8.25
C THR A 323 30.97 13.21 8.53
N VAL A 324 30.59 12.31 7.61
CA VAL A 324 30.88 10.86 7.70
C VAL A 324 32.39 10.60 7.67
N GLU A 325 33.13 11.26 6.78
CA GLU A 325 34.59 11.14 6.70
C GLU A 325 35.27 11.59 7.99
N LYS A 326 34.77 12.66 8.62
CA LYS A 326 35.35 13.21 9.84
C LYS A 326 34.99 12.44 11.11
N HIS A 327 33.74 11.97 11.23
CA HIS A 327 33.18 11.45 12.48
C HIS A 327 32.86 9.94 12.45
N GLY A 328 32.97 9.31 11.28
CA GLY A 328 32.64 7.91 11.05
C GLY A 328 31.16 7.70 10.72
N ALA A 329 30.89 6.72 9.85
CA ALA A 329 29.55 6.42 9.35
C ALA A 329 28.57 6.02 10.47
N GLU A 330 29.01 5.21 11.43
CA GLU A 330 28.17 4.76 12.54
C GLU A 330 27.68 5.92 13.42
N LYS A 331 28.58 6.85 13.77
CA LYS A 331 28.25 8.01 14.60
C LYS A 331 27.29 8.95 13.89
N VAL A 332 27.52 9.21 12.61
CA VAL A 332 26.62 10.05 11.80
C VAL A 332 25.28 9.38 11.59
N LEU A 333 25.26 8.05 11.40
CA LEU A 333 24.01 7.29 11.30
C LEU A 333 23.22 7.36 12.61
N GLN A 334 23.89 7.20 13.76
CA GLN A 334 23.29 7.35 15.08
C GLN A 334 22.65 8.74 15.23
N TRP A 335 23.38 9.82 14.95
CA TRP A 335 22.82 11.18 15.00
C TRP A 335 21.66 11.41 14.04
N ARG A 336 21.59 10.70 12.92
CA ARG A 336 20.52 10.88 11.91
C ARG A 336 19.29 10.03 12.16
N ARG A 337 19.47 8.84 12.71
CA ARG A 337 18.45 7.79 12.72
C ARG A 337 18.08 7.33 14.12
N SER A 338 18.94 7.52 15.13
CA SER A 338 18.59 7.19 16.50
C SER A 338 17.32 7.94 16.92
N TYR A 339 16.47 7.21 17.65
CA TYR A 339 15.24 7.75 18.19
C TYR A 339 15.51 8.78 19.29
N ASN A 340 16.38 8.46 20.25
CA ASN A 340 16.60 9.23 21.47
C ASN A 340 17.96 9.95 21.55
N ILE A 341 18.91 9.68 20.64
CA ILE A 341 20.23 10.33 20.68
C ILE A 341 20.24 11.58 19.78
N PRO A 342 20.34 12.80 20.35
CA PRO A 342 20.47 14.02 19.57
C PRO A 342 21.88 14.16 18.96
N PRO A 343 22.04 14.97 17.88
CA PRO A 343 23.35 15.43 17.46
C PRO A 343 23.96 16.41 18.47
N PRO A 344 25.22 16.83 18.31
CA PRO A 344 25.83 17.82 19.20
C PRO A 344 25.04 19.14 19.20
N ASP A 345 24.92 19.73 20.39
CA ASP A 345 24.23 20.99 20.60
C ASP A 345 24.85 22.13 19.79
N LEU A 346 23.99 22.99 19.27
CA LEU A 346 24.38 24.24 18.65
C LEU A 346 24.80 25.27 19.71
N ASP A 347 25.82 26.06 19.41
CA ASP A 347 26.16 27.23 20.22
C ASP A 347 25.16 28.38 19.97
N THR A 348 24.68 29.04 21.02
CA THR A 348 23.73 30.17 20.90
C THR A 348 24.26 31.39 20.14
N SER A 349 25.59 31.50 19.98
CA SER A 349 26.23 32.52 19.14
C SER A 349 26.19 32.19 17.64
N SER A 350 25.81 30.96 17.27
CA SER A 350 25.71 30.55 15.88
C SER A 350 24.64 31.34 15.12
N GLU A 351 24.91 31.60 13.83
CA GLU A 351 23.90 32.13 12.90
C GLU A 351 22.68 31.20 12.75
N TYR A 352 22.84 29.91 13.04
CA TYR A 352 21.77 28.92 12.94
C TYR A 352 20.89 28.82 14.20
N TYR A 353 21.20 29.58 15.26
CA TYR A 353 20.44 29.53 16.50
C TYR A 353 19.05 30.14 16.31
N PRO A 354 17.95 29.38 16.55
CA PRO A 354 16.59 29.88 16.34
C PRO A 354 16.26 31.15 17.11
N GLY A 355 16.89 31.39 18.27
CA GLY A 355 16.65 32.58 19.08
C GLY A 355 17.11 33.89 18.44
N ASN A 356 17.90 33.82 17.37
CA ASN A 356 18.32 34.98 16.58
C ASN A 356 17.35 35.29 15.42
N ASP A 357 16.38 34.41 15.14
CA ASP A 357 15.42 34.57 14.03
C ASP A 357 14.08 35.13 14.54
N VAL A 358 13.66 36.24 13.94
CA VAL A 358 12.45 36.99 14.30
C VAL A 358 11.16 36.15 14.27
N LYS A 359 11.11 35.08 13.45
CA LYS A 359 9.91 34.24 13.38
C LYS A 359 9.69 33.38 14.64
N TYR A 360 10.69 33.29 15.52
CA TYR A 360 10.60 32.61 16.81
C TYR A 360 10.55 33.57 18.00
N LYS A 361 10.39 34.88 17.77
CA LYS A 361 10.41 35.90 18.84
C LYS A 361 9.37 35.67 19.96
N ASP A 362 8.26 35.01 19.62
CA ASP A 362 7.14 34.74 20.53
C ASP A 362 7.21 33.31 21.12
N VAL A 363 8.27 32.56 20.82
CA VAL A 363 8.53 31.23 21.38
C VAL A 363 9.43 31.39 22.62
N PRO A 364 9.06 30.81 23.77
CA PRO A 364 9.92 30.83 24.97
C PRO A 364 11.32 30.27 24.66
N LYS A 365 12.36 30.86 25.24
CA LYS A 365 13.75 30.49 24.90
C LYS A 365 14.06 29.04 25.28
N GLU A 366 13.44 28.55 26.34
CA GLU A 366 13.50 27.17 26.81
C GLU A 366 12.90 26.16 25.83
N ASP A 367 11.98 26.60 24.97
CA ASP A 367 11.36 25.78 23.92
C ASP A 367 12.18 25.80 22.61
N LEU A 368 13.21 26.66 22.51
CA LEU A 368 14.08 26.75 21.34
C LEU A 368 15.20 25.69 21.42
N PRO A 369 15.22 24.70 20.52
CA PRO A 369 16.16 23.60 20.63
C PRO A 369 17.59 24.03 20.23
N LEU A 370 18.57 23.49 20.94
CA LEU A 370 19.97 23.50 20.52
C LEU A 370 20.30 22.28 19.65
N ALA A 371 19.67 21.14 19.90
CA ALA A 371 19.65 19.95 19.06
C ALA A 371 18.42 19.11 19.41
N GLU A 372 17.96 18.27 18.48
CA GLU A 372 16.84 17.38 18.72
C GLU A 372 17.17 15.94 18.34
N SER A 373 16.64 14.99 19.10
CA SER A 373 16.40 13.61 18.69
C SER A 373 15.03 13.49 18.01
N LEU A 374 14.69 12.31 17.48
CA LEU A 374 13.32 12.09 16.97
C LEU A 374 12.30 12.10 18.13
N GLU A 375 12.69 11.60 19.30
CA GLU A 375 11.91 11.67 20.55
C GLU A 375 11.62 13.13 20.95
N LEU A 376 12.63 14.00 20.99
CA LEU A 376 12.44 15.42 21.32
C LEU A 376 11.57 16.13 20.27
N THR A 377 11.73 15.77 18.99
CA THR A 377 10.84 16.25 17.93
C THR A 377 9.39 15.81 18.20
N ALA A 378 9.17 14.55 18.59
CA ALA A 378 7.84 14.04 18.92
C ALA A 378 7.24 14.74 20.15
N ALA A 379 8.05 14.99 21.18
CA ALA A 379 7.63 15.67 22.41
C ALA A 379 7.02 17.06 22.16
N ARG A 380 7.45 17.78 21.12
CA ARG A 380 6.83 19.06 20.73
C ARG A 380 5.71 18.95 19.69
N VAL A 381 5.73 17.92 18.83
CA VAL A 381 4.72 17.68 17.78
C VAL A 381 3.42 17.16 18.38
N LEU A 382 3.49 16.20 19.32
CA LEU A 382 2.29 15.55 19.86
C LEU A 382 1.38 16.51 20.65
N PRO A 383 1.88 17.49 21.42
CA PRO A 383 1.01 18.51 22.01
C PRO A 383 0.22 19.32 20.98
N GLU A 384 0.80 19.67 19.82
CA GLU A 384 0.07 20.35 18.73
C GLU A 384 -0.99 19.42 18.13
N TRP A 385 -0.63 18.15 17.92
CA TRP A 385 -1.54 17.12 17.44
C TRP A 385 -2.77 17.01 18.35
N GLU A 386 -2.57 16.77 19.64
CA GLU A 386 -3.65 16.52 20.61
C GLU A 386 -4.50 17.77 20.90
N SER A 387 -3.87 18.94 21.05
CA SER A 387 -4.60 20.14 21.50
C SER A 387 -5.30 20.90 20.37
N THR A 388 -4.83 20.76 19.12
CA THR A 388 -5.26 21.59 18.00
C THR A 388 -5.78 20.77 16.82
N ILE A 389 -5.00 19.79 16.36
CA ILE A 389 -5.34 19.03 15.15
C ILE A 389 -6.44 17.99 15.43
N VAL A 390 -6.35 17.23 16.52
CA VAL A 390 -7.33 16.22 16.93
C VAL A 390 -8.74 16.80 17.10
N PRO A 391 -8.96 17.92 17.83
CA PRO A 391 -10.28 18.55 17.93
C PRO A 391 -10.82 18.99 16.56
N THR A 392 -9.95 19.45 15.68
CA THR A 392 -10.31 19.86 14.32
C THR A 392 -10.80 18.67 13.50
N ILE A 393 -10.08 17.55 13.52
CA ILE A 393 -10.50 16.32 12.82
C ILE A 393 -11.83 15.81 13.39
N LYS A 394 -11.97 15.77 14.72
CA LYS A 394 -13.21 15.34 15.40
C LYS A 394 -14.41 16.25 15.12
N ALA A 395 -14.17 17.51 14.74
CA ALA A 395 -15.21 18.41 14.25
C ALA A 395 -15.68 18.10 12.81
N GLY A 396 -15.18 17.02 12.20
CA GLY A 396 -15.55 16.56 10.86
C GLY A 396 -14.83 17.30 9.74
N LYS A 397 -13.72 17.98 10.03
CA LYS A 397 -12.95 18.75 9.05
C LYS A 397 -11.96 17.86 8.31
N ASN A 398 -11.86 18.01 7.00
CA ASN A 398 -10.81 17.39 6.20
C ASN A 398 -9.51 18.18 6.36
N VAL A 399 -8.45 17.51 6.82
CA VAL A 399 -7.19 18.17 7.19
C VAL A 399 -6.06 17.76 6.26
N VAL A 400 -5.27 18.76 5.83
CA VAL A 400 -3.97 18.54 5.19
C VAL A 400 -2.83 19.10 6.04
N ILE A 401 -1.75 18.34 6.19
CA ILE A 401 -0.54 18.74 6.91
C ILE A 401 0.65 18.67 5.95
N ALA A 402 1.19 19.83 5.58
CA ALA A 402 2.43 19.92 4.82
C ALA A 402 3.60 20.23 5.76
N ALA A 403 4.51 19.28 5.96
CA ALA A 403 5.58 19.39 6.94
C ALA A 403 6.87 18.68 6.49
N HIS A 404 7.63 18.13 7.44
CA HIS A 404 8.99 17.63 7.23
C HIS A 404 9.13 16.15 7.58
N GLY A 405 10.28 15.57 7.23
CA GLY A 405 10.51 14.14 7.42
C GLY A 405 10.36 13.70 8.88
N ASN A 406 11.03 14.36 9.84
CA ASN A 406 10.98 13.93 11.24
C ASN A 406 9.69 14.31 11.95
N SER A 407 9.10 15.47 11.64
CA SER A 407 7.82 15.87 12.24
C SER A 407 6.69 14.95 11.79
N LEU A 408 6.68 14.54 10.51
CA LEU A 408 5.71 13.54 10.03
C LEU A 408 6.02 12.15 10.56
N ARG A 409 7.30 11.75 10.69
CA ARG A 409 7.67 10.50 11.37
C ARG A 409 7.17 10.43 12.80
N ALA A 410 7.24 11.53 13.56
CA ALA A 410 6.67 11.59 14.90
C ALA A 410 5.15 11.37 14.90
N LEU A 411 4.42 11.97 13.96
CA LEU A 411 2.97 11.77 13.82
C LEU A 411 2.62 10.33 13.44
N VAL A 412 3.23 9.78 12.39
CA VAL A 412 2.91 8.41 11.94
C VAL A 412 3.35 7.37 12.97
N LYS A 413 4.44 7.60 13.73
CA LYS A 413 4.80 6.75 14.87
C LYS A 413 3.67 6.66 15.90
N HIS A 414 3.05 7.80 16.21
CA HIS A 414 1.94 7.87 17.15
C HIS A 414 0.66 7.24 16.58
N LEU A 415 0.31 7.57 15.33
CA LEU A 415 -0.89 7.05 14.66
C LEU A 415 -0.87 5.54 14.49
N ASP A 416 0.23 4.99 13.97
CA ASP A 416 0.36 3.56 13.65
C ASP A 416 1.00 2.75 14.78
N ASN A 417 1.24 3.37 15.94
CA ASN A 417 1.89 2.75 17.11
C ASN A 417 3.21 2.04 16.74
N ILE A 418 4.05 2.71 15.94
CA ILE A 418 5.32 2.17 15.45
C ILE A 418 6.34 2.15 16.58
N SER A 419 7.07 1.03 16.71
CA SER A 419 8.15 0.89 17.69
C SER A 419 9.30 1.86 17.44
N GLU A 420 10.12 2.10 18.47
CA GLU A 420 11.29 2.98 18.36
C GLU A 420 12.32 2.46 17.36
N ASP A 421 12.46 1.13 17.24
CA ASP A 421 13.39 0.50 16.31
C ASP A 421 12.90 0.64 14.86
N GLU A 422 11.63 0.34 14.59
CA GLU A 422 11.06 0.39 13.24
C GLU A 422 10.99 1.82 12.68
N ILE A 423 10.68 2.82 13.52
CA ILE A 423 10.57 4.21 13.05
C ILE A 423 11.91 4.79 12.57
N THR A 424 13.04 4.27 13.06
CA THR A 424 14.37 4.68 12.58
C THR A 424 14.56 4.36 11.10
N GLY A 425 14.03 3.22 10.66
CA GLY A 425 14.08 2.71 9.29
C GLY A 425 13.05 3.33 8.35
N LEU A 426 11.96 3.87 8.88
CA LEU A 426 10.89 4.47 8.08
C LEU A 426 11.39 5.69 7.29
N ASN A 427 11.04 5.74 6.00
CA ASN A 427 11.32 6.86 5.11
C ASN A 427 10.03 7.35 4.46
N ILE A 428 9.68 8.61 4.70
CA ILE A 428 8.56 9.28 4.04
C ILE A 428 9.11 9.98 2.79
N PRO A 429 8.69 9.63 1.56
CA PRO A 429 9.17 10.24 0.33
C PRO A 429 8.75 11.72 0.22
N THR A 430 9.53 12.51 -0.53
CA THR A 430 9.23 13.94 -0.76
C THR A 430 8.08 14.09 -1.75
N GLY A 431 7.18 15.04 -1.49
CA GLY A 431 6.12 15.41 -2.43
C GLY A 431 5.12 14.30 -2.78
N ALA A 432 5.01 13.25 -1.96
CA ALA A 432 4.00 12.22 -2.11
C ALA A 432 2.94 12.39 -1.01
N PRO A 433 1.66 12.59 -1.34
CA PRO A 433 0.58 12.63 -0.36
C PRO A 433 0.38 11.25 0.30
N LEU A 434 0.43 11.20 1.63
CA LEU A 434 0.13 10.03 2.45
C LEU A 434 -1.26 10.21 3.08
N VAL A 435 -2.19 9.34 2.77
CA VAL A 435 -3.60 9.45 3.16
C VAL A 435 -3.91 8.48 4.29
N TYR A 436 -4.40 9.03 5.39
CA TYR A 436 -4.99 8.29 6.50
C TYR A 436 -6.51 8.36 6.42
N HIS A 437 -7.12 7.18 6.45
CA HIS A 437 -8.51 7.02 6.83
C HIS A 437 -8.56 6.67 8.31
N LEU A 438 -9.31 7.45 9.08
CA LEU A 438 -9.41 7.29 10.52
C LEU A 438 -10.85 6.93 10.92
N ASP A 439 -10.99 6.12 11.96
CA ASP A 439 -12.28 5.86 12.61
C ASP A 439 -12.67 7.01 13.56
N GLU A 440 -13.83 6.88 14.22
CA GLU A 440 -14.37 7.87 15.15
C GLU A 440 -13.47 8.15 16.37
N ASN A 441 -12.55 7.23 16.67
CA ASN A 441 -11.56 7.34 17.74
C ASN A 441 -10.20 7.82 17.23
N LEU A 442 -10.12 8.22 15.97
CA LEU A 442 -8.91 8.62 15.26
C LEU A 442 -7.87 7.49 15.10
N LYS A 443 -8.32 6.23 15.19
CA LYS A 443 -7.44 5.09 14.91
C LYS A 443 -7.33 4.91 13.39
N PRO A 444 -6.12 4.70 12.84
CA PRO A 444 -5.95 4.37 11.44
C PRO A 444 -6.71 3.09 11.05
N ILE A 445 -7.46 3.19 9.95
CA ILE A 445 -8.08 2.04 9.28
C ILE A 445 -7.08 1.54 8.24
N PRO A 446 -6.59 0.29 8.35
CA PRO A 446 -5.62 -0.26 7.40
C PRO A 446 -6.13 -0.20 5.96
N HIS A 447 -5.29 0.32 5.07
CA HIS A 447 -5.55 0.33 3.64
C HIS A 447 -4.87 -0.84 2.93
N LYS A 448 -5.48 -1.38 1.88
CA LYS A 448 -4.91 -2.49 1.08
C LYS A 448 -3.57 -2.13 0.42
N ASP A 449 -3.41 -0.88 0.02
CA ASP A 449 -2.21 -0.35 -0.63
C ASP A 449 -1.24 0.29 0.39
N ALA A 450 -1.43 0.02 1.68
CA ALA A 450 -0.55 0.54 2.72
C ALA A 450 0.84 -0.12 2.61
N ILE A 451 1.89 0.68 2.81
CA ILE A 451 3.27 0.19 2.82
C ILE A 451 3.70 0.06 4.28
N ALA A 452 3.91 -1.18 4.73
CA ALA A 452 4.31 -1.49 6.09
C ALA A 452 5.54 -0.65 6.53
N PRO A 453 5.57 -0.16 7.80
CA PRO A 453 4.64 -0.43 8.90
C PRO A 453 3.40 0.49 8.96
N LEU A 454 3.13 1.29 7.93
CA LEU A 454 2.02 2.25 7.95
C LEU A 454 0.67 1.56 7.70
N ASN A 455 -0.41 2.08 8.29
CA ASN A 455 -1.78 1.73 7.89
C ASN A 455 -2.32 2.63 6.77
N ALA A 456 -1.66 3.76 6.53
CA ALA A 456 -1.95 4.71 5.46
C ALA A 456 -1.33 4.30 4.13
N PHE A 457 -1.86 4.87 3.04
CA PHE A 457 -1.41 4.63 1.68
C PHE A 457 -0.97 5.93 1.01
N TYR A 458 -0.01 5.82 0.09
CA TYR A 458 0.43 6.94 -0.71
C TYR A 458 -0.43 7.06 -1.97
N LEU A 459 -0.83 8.27 -2.33
CA LEU A 459 -1.48 8.52 -3.62
C LEU A 459 -0.45 8.50 -4.74
N GLY A 460 -0.83 7.86 -5.84
CA GLY A 460 -0.07 7.84 -7.10
C GLY A 460 0.38 6.44 -7.49
N ASP A 461 1.34 6.39 -8.41
CA ASP A 461 1.96 5.16 -8.88
C ASP A 461 2.79 4.50 -7.77
N GLN A 462 2.42 3.26 -7.42
CA GLN A 462 3.00 2.58 -6.26
C GLN A 462 4.47 2.21 -6.48
N ASP A 463 4.88 1.92 -7.72
CA ASP A 463 6.27 1.59 -8.02
C ASP A 463 7.16 2.83 -7.96
N GLU A 464 6.67 3.96 -8.45
CA GLU A 464 7.35 5.24 -8.31
C GLU A 464 7.49 5.63 -6.82
N ILE A 465 6.44 5.42 -6.01
CA ILE A 465 6.48 5.67 -4.57
C ILE A 465 7.54 4.79 -3.89
N ARG A 466 7.57 3.49 -4.18
CA ARG A 466 8.58 2.55 -3.63
C ARG A 466 9.99 2.99 -4.04
N ALA A 467 10.20 3.37 -5.30
CA ALA A 467 11.48 3.89 -5.78
C ALA A 467 11.90 5.17 -5.05
N ARG A 468 10.96 6.10 -4.79
CA ARG A 468 11.22 7.33 -4.01
C ARG A 468 11.56 7.02 -2.55
N ILE A 469 10.89 6.06 -1.90
CA ILE A 469 11.21 5.60 -0.54
C ILE A 469 12.65 5.08 -0.47
N LEU A 470 13.05 4.25 -1.43
CA LEU A 470 14.43 3.76 -1.55
C LEU A 470 15.41 4.91 -1.82
N GLY A 471 15.04 5.91 -2.63
CA GLY A 471 15.84 7.10 -2.88
C GLY A 471 16.13 7.93 -1.61
N VAL A 472 15.17 8.04 -0.69
CA VAL A 472 15.38 8.72 0.61
C VAL A 472 16.41 7.97 1.46
N LYS A 473 16.43 6.63 1.41
CA LYS A 473 17.46 5.80 2.06
C LYS A 473 18.86 6.13 1.51
N ASN A 474 18.97 6.43 0.21
CA ASN A 474 20.25 6.73 -0.44
C ASN A 474 20.77 8.15 -0.22
N GLN A 475 19.97 9.10 0.29
CA GLN A 475 20.46 10.44 0.73
C GLN A 475 21.43 10.36 1.95
N THR A 476 21.82 9.16 2.34
CA THR A 476 22.80 8.89 3.40
C THR A 476 24.08 8.22 2.90
N LYS A 477 24.11 7.78 1.64
CA LYS A 477 25.28 7.14 1.04
C LYS A 477 26.15 8.15 0.31
#